data_AF-A0A7S4C349-F1
#
_entry.id   AF-A0A7S4C349-F1
#
_cell.length_a   1.000
_cell.length_b   1.000
_cell.length_c   1.000
_cell.angle_alpha   90.00
_cell.angle_beta   90.00
_cell.angle_gamma   90.00
#
_symmetry.space_group_name_H-M   'P 1'
#
loop_
_entity.id
_entity.type
_entity.pdbx_description
1 polymer ?
#
loop_
_entity_poly.entity_id
_entity_poly.type
_entity_poly.pdbx_seq_one_letter_code
_entity_poly.pdbx_strand_id
1 'polypeptide(L)'
;AAELTKASSDAVALEQERSLRSTAETKAKQLQAELTKLRSELDLARAEVERSRRDLMKLEREASEARSASSSAESRAADAAADARVSAAAAQASADRVRSLEQEVAELRRQLSSVGPGSATKGQSNFQEFVALKREIANLRATNAAMMRQLSGSGAPPPEPIGNILSRHTEIHSQGSSRAPPIRGGVGRATAGRPRTGSRGLVSTGLQ
;
A
#
# COMPACT_ATOMS: atom_id res chain seq x y z
N ALA A 1 -88.80 -66.18 -4.93
CA ALA A 1 -87.44 -66.75 -5.12
C ALA A 1 -86.57 -65.84 -6.00
N ALA A 2 -86.97 -65.55 -7.24
CA ALA A 2 -86.19 -64.72 -8.18
C ALA A 2 -85.91 -63.28 -7.70
N GLU A 3 -86.87 -62.64 -7.03
CA GLU A 3 -86.68 -61.28 -6.48
C GLU A 3 -85.68 -61.28 -5.31
N LEU A 4 -85.69 -62.33 -4.49
CA LEU A 4 -84.76 -62.47 -3.36
C LEU A 4 -83.33 -62.69 -3.84
N THR A 5 -83.14 -63.49 -4.89
CA THR A 5 -81.83 -63.71 -5.51
C THR A 5 -81.28 -62.44 -6.17
N LYS A 6 -82.15 -61.64 -6.79
CA LYS A 6 -81.78 -60.34 -7.38
C LYS A 6 -81.40 -59.32 -6.30
N ALA A 7 -82.20 -59.20 -5.24
CA ALA A 7 -81.87 -58.33 -4.11
C ALA A 7 -80.54 -58.73 -3.45
N SER A 8 -80.25 -60.04 -3.36
CA SER A 8 -78.96 -60.53 -2.84
C SER A 8 -77.79 -60.18 -3.74
N SER A 9 -77.92 -60.27 -5.07
CA SER A 9 -76.84 -59.88 -5.99
C SER A 9 -76.59 -58.37 -5.96
N ASP A 10 -77.64 -57.57 -5.90
CA ASP A 10 -77.56 -56.12 -5.85
C ASP A 10 -76.89 -55.64 -4.56
N ALA A 11 -77.19 -56.30 -3.43
CA ALA A 11 -76.52 -56.03 -2.15
C ALA A 11 -75.02 -56.31 -2.18
N VAL A 12 -74.60 -57.43 -2.79
CA VAL A 12 -73.17 -57.77 -2.95
C VAL A 12 -72.46 -56.76 -3.86
N ALA A 13 -73.09 -56.33 -4.96
CA ALA A 13 -72.53 -55.33 -5.85
C ALA A 13 -72.32 -53.98 -5.13
N LEU A 14 -73.32 -53.53 -4.35
CA LEU A 14 -73.21 -52.30 -3.56
C LEU A 14 -72.11 -52.37 -2.49
N GLU A 15 -71.90 -53.53 -1.88
CA GLU A 15 -70.84 -53.72 -0.90
C GLU A 15 -69.44 -53.68 -1.56
N GLN A 16 -69.29 -54.27 -2.74
CA GLN A 16 -68.06 -54.16 -3.54
C GLN A 16 -67.78 -52.70 -3.95
N GLU A 17 -68.79 -51.97 -4.42
CA GLU A 17 -68.65 -50.55 -4.76
C GLU A 17 -68.23 -49.71 -3.54
N ARG A 18 -68.82 -49.96 -2.37
CA ARG A 18 -68.43 -49.28 -1.11
C ARG A 18 -66.97 -49.56 -0.75
N SER A 19 -66.52 -50.81 -0.90
CA SER A 19 -65.12 -51.20 -0.64
C SER A 19 -64.14 -50.52 -1.60
N LEU A 20 -64.45 -50.51 -2.90
CA LEU A 20 -63.64 -49.82 -3.91
C LEU A 20 -63.60 -48.31 -3.65
N ARG A 21 -64.73 -47.70 -3.32
CA ARG A 21 -64.82 -46.27 -2.98
C ARG A 21 -63.99 -45.94 -1.74
N SER A 22 -64.09 -46.74 -0.68
CA SER A 22 -63.27 -46.57 0.53
C SER A 22 -61.77 -46.64 0.21
N THR A 23 -61.36 -47.57 -0.67
CA THR A 23 -59.97 -47.70 -1.10
C THR A 23 -59.52 -46.52 -1.98
N ALA A 24 -60.39 -45.99 -2.82
CA ALA A 24 -60.11 -44.80 -3.60
C ALA A 24 -59.95 -43.56 -2.71
N GLU A 25 -60.80 -43.41 -1.69
CA GLU A 25 -60.73 -42.31 -0.72
C GLU A 25 -59.45 -42.34 0.11
N THR A 26 -58.97 -43.51 0.53
CA THR A 26 -57.69 -43.62 1.25
C THR A 26 -56.50 -43.28 0.34
N LYS A 27 -56.48 -43.78 -0.90
CA LYS A 27 -55.45 -43.40 -1.89
C LYS A 27 -55.46 -41.91 -2.21
N ALA A 28 -56.64 -41.31 -2.36
CA ALA A 28 -56.75 -39.87 -2.60
C ALA A 28 -56.15 -39.05 -1.45
N LYS A 29 -56.41 -39.43 -0.20
CA LYS A 29 -55.81 -38.79 0.99
C LYS A 29 -54.29 -38.95 1.03
N GLN A 30 -53.78 -40.14 0.70
CA GLN A 30 -52.33 -40.39 0.63
C GLN A 30 -51.65 -39.52 -0.43
N LEU A 31 -52.20 -39.50 -1.66
CA LEU A 31 -51.66 -38.67 -2.74
C LEU A 31 -51.73 -37.18 -2.41
N GLN A 32 -52.78 -36.72 -1.72
CA GLN A 32 -52.87 -35.33 -1.28
C GLN A 32 -51.80 -34.98 -0.23
N ALA A 33 -51.50 -35.90 0.69
CA ALA A 33 -50.42 -35.72 1.66
C ALA A 33 -49.05 -35.68 0.98
N GLU A 34 -48.78 -36.60 0.05
CA GLU A 34 -47.54 -36.61 -0.75
C GLU A 34 -47.37 -35.34 -1.56
N LEU A 35 -48.43 -34.88 -2.23
CA LEU A 35 -48.41 -33.65 -3.01
C LEU A 35 -48.14 -32.42 -2.13
N THR A 36 -48.66 -32.40 -0.90
CA THR A 36 -48.35 -31.33 0.06
C THR A 36 -46.89 -31.37 0.51
N LYS A 37 -46.35 -32.56 0.78
CA LYS A 37 -44.95 -32.76 1.13
C LYS A 37 -44.02 -32.31 -0.01
N LEU A 38 -44.28 -32.76 -1.24
CA LEU A 38 -43.47 -32.39 -2.42
C LEU A 38 -43.50 -30.89 -2.71
N ARG A 39 -44.64 -30.22 -2.48
CA ARG A 39 -44.71 -28.75 -2.58
C ARG A 39 -43.80 -28.07 -1.56
N SER A 40 -43.81 -28.53 -0.31
CA SER A 40 -42.91 -28.00 0.72
C SER A 40 -41.44 -28.22 0.38
N GLU A 41 -41.08 -29.40 -0.12
CA GLU A 41 -39.70 -29.71 -0.53
C GLU A 41 -39.26 -28.84 -1.72
N LEU A 42 -40.15 -28.61 -2.69
CA LEU A 42 -39.90 -27.72 -3.82
C LEU A 42 -39.64 -26.27 -3.37
N ASP A 43 -40.42 -25.76 -2.42
CA ASP A 43 -40.24 -24.40 -1.90
C ASP A 43 -38.91 -24.25 -1.14
N LEU A 44 -38.52 -25.28 -0.36
CA LEU A 44 -37.20 -25.31 0.28
C LEU A 44 -36.06 -25.33 -0.75
N ALA A 45 -36.16 -26.16 -1.78
CA ALA A 45 -35.18 -26.24 -2.85
C ALA A 45 -35.04 -24.90 -3.59
N ARG A 46 -36.16 -24.23 -3.88
CA ARG A 46 -36.16 -22.88 -4.48
C ARG A 46 -35.46 -21.85 -3.60
N ALA A 47 -35.73 -21.87 -2.29
CA ALA A 47 -35.08 -20.97 -1.35
C ALA A 47 -33.55 -21.21 -1.29
N GLU A 48 -33.12 -22.47 -1.36
CA GLU A 48 -31.70 -22.83 -1.39
C GLU A 48 -31.00 -22.39 -2.69
N VAL A 49 -31.66 -22.56 -3.84
CA VAL A 49 -31.14 -22.07 -5.12
C VAL A 49 -30.95 -20.56 -5.09
N GLU A 50 -31.91 -19.81 -4.55
CA GLU A 50 -31.80 -18.36 -4.42
C GLU A 50 -30.70 -17.93 -3.45
N ARG A 51 -30.47 -18.69 -2.37
CA ARG A 51 -29.32 -18.47 -1.47
C ARG A 51 -28.00 -18.70 -2.19
N SER A 52 -27.85 -19.86 -2.82
CA SER A 52 -26.66 -20.21 -3.60
C SER A 52 -26.36 -19.19 -4.70
N ARG A 53 -27.39 -18.68 -5.38
CA ARG A 53 -27.23 -17.62 -6.40
C ARG A 53 -26.67 -16.32 -5.82
N ARG A 54 -27.13 -15.91 -4.63
CA ARG A 54 -26.60 -14.72 -3.94
C ARG A 54 -25.14 -14.91 -3.52
N ASP A 55 -24.81 -16.08 -2.99
CA ASP A 55 -23.46 -16.40 -2.56
C ASP A 55 -22.48 -16.44 -3.75
N LEU A 56 -22.91 -17.01 -4.88
CA LEU A 56 -22.13 -17.01 -6.11
C LEU A 56 -21.85 -15.59 -6.61
N MET A 57 -22.85 -14.70 -6.64
CA MET A 57 -22.65 -13.30 -7.02
C MET A 57 -21.68 -12.57 -6.08
N LYS A 58 -21.66 -12.92 -4.79
CA LYS A 58 -20.72 -12.35 -3.82
C LYS A 58 -19.29 -12.81 -4.12
N LEU A 59 -19.11 -14.12 -4.33
CA LEU A 59 -17.80 -14.70 -4.67
C LEU A 59 -17.25 -14.17 -5.99
N GLU A 60 -18.09 -13.95 -7.00
CA GLU A 60 -17.67 -13.36 -8.27
C GLU A 60 -17.15 -11.93 -8.10
N ARG A 61 -17.78 -11.13 -7.22
CA ARG A 61 -17.30 -9.78 -6.88
C ARG A 61 -15.96 -9.83 -6.16
N GLU A 62 -15.83 -10.66 -5.13
CA GLU A 62 -14.59 -10.84 -4.38
C GLU A 62 -13.44 -11.31 -5.31
N ALA A 63 -13.72 -12.22 -6.23
CA ALA A 63 -12.75 -12.68 -7.22
C ALA A 63 -12.33 -11.56 -8.19
N SER A 64 -13.26 -10.69 -8.60
CA SER A 64 -12.95 -9.53 -9.43
C SER A 64 -12.06 -8.53 -8.69
N GLU A 65 -12.40 -8.20 -7.44
CA GLU A 65 -11.62 -7.29 -6.60
C GLU A 65 -10.19 -7.83 -6.36
N ALA A 66 -10.06 -9.13 -6.09
CA ALA A 66 -8.76 -9.77 -5.91
C ALA A 66 -7.89 -9.70 -7.19
N ARG A 67 -8.48 -9.90 -8.38
CA ARG A 67 -7.76 -9.77 -9.65
C ARG A 67 -7.27 -8.34 -9.88
N SER A 68 -8.11 -7.33 -9.62
CA SER A 68 -7.71 -5.93 -9.72
C SER A 68 -6.59 -5.59 -8.74
N ALA A 69 -6.67 -6.08 -7.50
CA ALA A 69 -5.64 -5.89 -6.50
C ALA A 69 -4.30 -6.54 -6.90
N SER A 70 -4.34 -7.76 -7.46
CA SER A 70 -3.15 -8.46 -7.97
C SER A 70 -2.47 -7.67 -9.08
N SER A 71 -3.24 -7.22 -10.08
CA SER A 71 -2.70 -6.42 -11.19
C SER A 71 -2.08 -5.11 -10.71
N SER A 72 -2.71 -4.44 -9.72
CA SER A 72 -2.13 -3.25 -9.10
C SER A 72 -0.84 -3.55 -8.32
N ALA A 73 -0.75 -4.69 -7.65
CA ALA A 73 0.47 -5.12 -6.95
C ALA A 73 1.60 -5.44 -7.93
N GLU A 74 1.29 -6.11 -9.05
CA GLU A 74 2.24 -6.40 -10.12
C GLU A 74 2.81 -5.12 -10.75
N SER A 75 1.95 -4.13 -11.04
CA SER A 75 2.41 -2.82 -11.54
C SER A 75 3.36 -2.14 -10.56
N ARG A 76 2.99 -2.09 -9.27
CA ARG A 76 3.84 -1.49 -8.23
C ARG A 76 5.17 -2.23 -8.07
N ALA A 77 5.17 -3.55 -8.21
CA ALA A 77 6.40 -4.34 -8.16
C ALA A 77 7.30 -4.06 -9.39
N ALA A 78 6.72 -3.90 -10.57
CA ALA A 78 7.44 -3.53 -11.79
C ALA A 78 8.06 -2.12 -11.67
N ASP A 79 7.30 -1.14 -11.16
CA ASP A 79 7.79 0.22 -10.91
C ASP A 79 8.94 0.21 -9.90
N ALA A 80 8.79 -0.50 -8.78
CA ALA A 80 9.85 -0.63 -7.77
C ALA A 80 11.11 -1.31 -8.33
N ALA A 81 10.96 -2.31 -9.20
CA ALA A 81 12.09 -2.96 -9.86
C ALA A 81 12.79 -2.01 -10.86
N ALA A 82 12.04 -1.17 -11.56
CA ALA A 82 12.61 -0.14 -12.44
C ALA A 82 13.40 0.91 -11.63
N ASP A 83 12.81 1.41 -10.54
CA ASP A 83 13.47 2.37 -9.64
C ASP A 83 14.77 1.80 -9.04
N ALA A 84 14.75 0.53 -8.62
CA ALA A 84 15.94 -0.15 -8.12
C ALA A 84 17.06 -0.23 -9.17
N ARG A 85 16.72 -0.49 -10.45
CA ARG A 85 17.70 -0.49 -11.55
C ARG A 85 18.30 0.89 -11.78
N VAL A 86 17.48 1.93 -11.79
CA VAL A 86 17.94 3.32 -11.95
C VAL A 86 18.87 3.71 -10.80
N SER A 87 18.49 3.40 -9.56
CA SER A 87 19.29 3.69 -8.38
C SER A 87 20.63 2.92 -8.40
N ALA A 88 20.62 1.64 -8.79
CA ALA A 88 21.84 0.86 -8.94
C ALA A 88 22.78 1.45 -10.02
N ALA A 89 22.24 1.89 -11.15
CA ALA A 89 23.02 2.54 -12.20
C ALA A 89 23.63 3.87 -11.72
N ALA A 90 22.87 4.67 -10.96
CA ALA A 90 23.37 5.91 -10.37
C ALA A 90 24.48 5.66 -9.35
N ALA A 91 24.34 4.64 -8.50
CA ALA A 91 25.37 4.24 -7.54
C ALA A 91 26.66 3.81 -8.25
N GLN A 92 26.54 3.06 -9.35
CA GLN A 92 27.68 2.64 -10.16
C GLN A 92 28.40 3.84 -10.79
N ALA A 93 27.66 4.75 -11.42
CA ALA A 93 28.24 5.97 -12.02
C ALA A 93 28.98 6.83 -10.97
N SER A 94 28.41 6.96 -9.78
CA SER A 94 29.03 7.66 -8.65
C SER A 94 30.31 6.96 -8.17
N ALA A 95 30.32 5.63 -8.08
CA ALA A 95 31.51 4.86 -7.73
C ALA A 95 32.64 5.04 -8.75
N ASP A 96 32.31 5.04 -10.05
CA ASP A 96 33.28 5.28 -11.11
C ASP A 96 33.81 6.73 -11.08
N ARG A 97 32.96 7.71 -10.77
CA ARG A 97 33.40 9.11 -10.56
C ARG A 97 34.35 9.24 -9.38
N VAL A 98 34.06 8.58 -8.24
CA VAL A 98 34.97 8.54 -7.10
C VAL A 98 36.33 7.97 -7.52
N ARG A 99 36.36 6.88 -8.29
CA ARG A 99 37.61 6.27 -8.76
C ARG A 99 38.41 7.22 -9.67
N SER A 100 37.73 7.97 -10.55
CA SER A 100 38.35 9.00 -11.39
C SER A 100 38.96 10.13 -10.56
N LEU A 101 38.20 10.67 -9.61
CA LEU A 101 38.67 11.74 -8.71
C LEU A 101 39.86 11.28 -7.87
N GLU A 102 39.88 10.02 -7.43
CA GLU A 102 41.01 9.47 -6.69
C GLU A 102 42.30 9.42 -7.53
N GLN A 103 42.19 9.17 -8.84
CA GLN A 103 43.32 9.25 -9.77
C GLN A 103 43.81 10.69 -9.95
N GLU A 104 42.89 11.64 -10.13
CA GLU A 104 43.21 13.08 -10.21
C GLU A 104 43.92 13.57 -8.93
N VAL A 105 43.42 13.16 -7.76
CA VAL A 105 44.03 13.43 -6.45
C VAL A 105 45.44 12.83 -6.33
N ALA A 106 45.66 11.63 -6.87
CA ALA A 106 46.98 10.99 -6.87
C ALA A 106 47.97 11.74 -7.78
N GLU A 107 47.54 12.19 -8.96
CA GLU A 107 48.41 12.97 -9.86
C GLU A 107 48.71 14.35 -9.29
N LEU A 108 47.72 15.05 -8.73
CA LEU A 108 47.95 16.33 -8.05
C LEU A 108 48.92 16.20 -6.89
N ARG A 109 48.86 15.10 -6.12
CA ARG A 109 49.88 14.79 -5.09
C ARG A 109 51.27 14.67 -5.68
N ARG A 110 51.41 13.95 -6.80
CA ARG A 110 52.68 13.81 -7.51
C ARG A 110 53.21 15.16 -8.01
N GLN A 111 52.33 15.97 -8.60
CA GLN A 111 52.66 17.32 -9.02
C GLN A 111 53.11 18.18 -7.84
N LEU A 112 52.36 18.19 -6.73
CA LEU A 112 52.74 18.91 -5.51
C LEU A 112 54.12 18.52 -5.00
N SER A 113 54.44 17.22 -5.01
CA SER A 113 55.76 16.71 -4.59
C SER A 113 56.91 17.07 -5.54
N SER A 114 56.61 17.49 -6.78
CA SER A 114 57.61 17.90 -7.78
C SER A 114 57.77 19.41 -7.92
N VAL A 115 56.93 20.21 -7.24
CA VAL A 115 57.08 21.67 -7.21
C VAL A 115 58.30 22.04 -6.35
N GLY A 116 59.40 22.42 -7.00
CA GLY A 116 60.58 22.97 -6.34
C GLY A 116 60.33 24.37 -5.72
N PRO A 117 61.27 24.88 -4.90
CA PRO A 117 61.08 26.07 -4.05
C PRO A 117 60.77 27.39 -4.79
N GLY A 118 60.82 27.43 -6.12
CA GLY A 118 60.55 28.62 -6.93
C GLY A 118 59.11 28.82 -7.43
N SER A 119 58.17 27.91 -7.15
CA SER A 119 56.81 27.94 -7.74
C SER A 119 55.68 27.87 -6.70
N ALA A 120 55.76 28.75 -5.70
CA ALA A 120 54.81 28.81 -4.59
C ALA A 120 53.35 29.02 -5.05
N THR A 121 53.10 29.84 -6.07
CA THR A 121 51.76 30.12 -6.59
C THR A 121 51.10 28.92 -7.27
N LYS A 122 51.88 28.14 -8.06
CA LYS A 122 51.38 26.93 -8.72
C LYS A 122 51.15 25.79 -7.72
N GLY A 123 52.03 25.65 -6.73
CA GLY A 123 51.85 24.73 -5.62
C GLY A 123 50.60 25.05 -4.77
N GLN A 124 50.32 26.34 -4.53
CA GLN A 124 49.15 26.77 -3.77
C GLN A 124 47.84 26.51 -4.52
N SER A 125 47.79 26.73 -5.85
CA SER A 125 46.64 26.39 -6.69
C SER A 125 46.36 24.88 -6.67
N ASN A 126 47.38 24.06 -6.93
CA ASN A 126 47.26 22.60 -6.94
C ASN A 126 46.84 22.03 -5.57
N PHE A 127 47.25 22.67 -4.47
CA PHE A 127 46.85 22.27 -3.12
C PHE A 127 45.36 22.56 -2.86
N GLN A 128 44.85 23.71 -3.30
CA GLN A 128 43.43 24.01 -3.16
C GLN A 128 42.56 23.04 -3.97
N GLU A 129 42.96 22.72 -5.19
CA GLU A 129 42.27 21.75 -6.04
C GLU A 129 42.27 20.35 -5.41
N PHE A 130 43.41 19.92 -4.87
CA PHE A 130 43.51 18.67 -4.12
C PHE A 130 42.55 18.59 -2.92
N VAL A 131 42.44 19.67 -2.13
CA VAL A 131 41.52 19.73 -0.98
C VAL A 131 40.06 19.69 -1.44
N ALA A 132 39.73 20.39 -2.52
CA ALA A 132 38.39 20.40 -3.11
C ALA A 132 37.97 19.00 -3.58
N LEU A 133 38.81 18.32 -4.36
CA LEU A 133 38.55 16.97 -4.86
C LEU A 133 38.40 15.95 -3.71
N LYS A 134 39.21 16.06 -2.65
CA LYS A 134 39.04 15.22 -1.46
C LYS A 134 37.69 15.41 -0.78
N ARG A 135 37.20 16.64 -0.70
CA ARG A 135 35.87 16.93 -0.14
C ARG A 135 34.77 16.36 -1.04
N GLU A 136 34.91 16.47 -2.35
CA GLU A 136 33.97 15.88 -3.31
C GLU A 136 33.89 14.36 -3.17
N ILE A 137 35.04 13.67 -3.10
CA ILE A 137 35.10 12.21 -2.86
C ILE A 137 34.38 11.82 -1.57
N ALA A 138 34.62 12.56 -0.47
CA ALA A 138 33.97 12.29 0.81
C ALA A 138 32.44 12.44 0.72
N ASN A 139 31.96 13.47 0.02
CA ASN A 139 30.54 13.69 -0.20
C ASN A 139 29.92 12.58 -1.05
N LEU A 140 30.53 12.22 -2.20
CA LEU A 140 30.02 11.14 -3.06
C LEU A 140 29.95 9.80 -2.34
N ARG A 141 30.94 9.48 -1.50
CA ARG A 141 30.92 8.28 -0.64
C ARG A 141 29.78 8.29 0.36
N ALA A 142 29.52 9.43 1.01
CA ALA A 142 28.41 9.56 1.94
C ALA A 142 27.06 9.38 1.22
N THR A 143 26.90 9.98 0.04
CA THR A 143 25.67 9.85 -0.76
C THR A 143 25.44 8.41 -1.23
N ASN A 144 26.48 7.72 -1.70
CA ASN A 144 26.37 6.31 -2.09
C ASN A 144 26.01 5.42 -0.90
N ALA A 145 26.62 5.65 0.27
CA ALA A 145 26.28 4.91 1.48
C ALA A 145 24.81 5.14 1.88
N ALA A 146 24.27 6.35 1.71
CA ALA A 146 22.87 6.64 1.93
C ALA A 146 21.94 5.93 0.92
N MET A 147 22.26 5.96 -0.38
CA MET A 147 21.47 5.24 -1.40
C MET A 147 21.44 3.73 -1.13
N MET A 148 22.57 3.12 -0.78
CA MET A 148 22.64 1.69 -0.47
C MET A 148 21.83 1.32 0.79
N ARG A 149 21.71 2.22 1.77
CA ARG A 149 20.83 2.04 2.94
C ARG A 149 19.34 2.12 2.57
N GLN A 150 18.97 3.04 1.68
CA GLN A 150 17.59 3.14 1.18
C GLN A 150 17.18 1.91 0.37
N LEU A 151 18.09 1.40 -0.48
CA LEU A 151 17.86 0.18 -1.26
C LEU A 151 17.76 -1.08 -0.39
N SER A 152 18.39 -1.10 0.78
CA SER A 152 18.33 -2.22 1.74
C SER A 152 17.15 -2.12 2.72
N GLY A 153 16.24 -1.15 2.55
CA GLY A 153 15.04 -0.99 3.38
C GLY A 153 15.31 -0.49 4.80
N SER A 154 16.55 -0.15 5.13
CA SER A 154 16.92 0.44 6.42
C SER A 154 16.64 1.95 6.36
N GLY A 155 15.47 2.38 6.82
CA GLY A 155 15.01 3.77 6.90
C GLY A 155 15.81 4.70 7.84
N ALA A 156 17.13 4.56 7.92
CA ALA A 156 17.99 5.48 8.65
C ALA A 156 18.29 6.71 7.77
N PRO A 157 18.06 7.94 8.28
CA PRO A 157 18.33 9.16 7.52
C PRO A 157 19.83 9.26 7.15
N PRO A 158 20.15 9.90 6.02
CA PRO A 158 21.53 10.07 5.58
C PRO A 158 22.36 10.81 6.65
N PRO A 159 23.62 10.43 6.89
CA PRO A 159 24.51 11.25 7.70
C PRO A 159 24.69 12.61 7.02
N GLU A 160 24.56 13.69 7.79
CA GLU A 160 24.73 15.05 7.27
C GLU A 160 26.08 15.19 6.55
N PRO A 161 26.12 15.91 5.41
CA PRO A 161 27.37 16.21 4.74
C PRO A 161 28.30 16.94 5.72
N ILE A 162 29.53 16.44 5.86
CA ILE A 162 30.58 16.92 6.77
C ILE A 162 30.87 18.43 6.57
N GLY A 163 30.45 19.00 5.43
CA GLY A 163 30.47 20.45 5.18
C GLY A 163 29.71 21.31 6.20
N ASN A 164 28.75 20.76 6.95
CA ASN A 164 27.95 21.53 7.92
C ASN A 164 28.46 21.50 9.37
N ILE A 165 29.39 20.60 9.73
CA ILE A 165 29.89 20.50 11.12
C ILE A 165 30.97 21.56 11.40
N LEU A 166 31.68 22.02 10.37
CA LEU A 166 32.69 23.08 10.52
C LEU A 166 32.09 24.50 10.48
N SER A 167 30.89 24.69 9.93
CA SER A 167 30.21 25.99 9.93
C SER A 167 29.65 26.38 11.31
N ARG A 168 29.52 25.44 12.26
CA ARG A 168 29.08 25.74 13.64
C ARG A 168 30.22 26.04 14.62
N HIS A 169 31.48 25.96 14.20
CA HIS A 169 32.63 26.25 15.07
C HIS A 169 33.33 27.58 14.78
N THR A 170 32.92 28.33 13.76
CA THR A 170 33.43 29.68 13.47
C THR A 170 32.59 30.81 14.06
N GLU A 171 31.54 30.52 14.81
CA GLU A 171 30.61 31.53 15.35
C GLU A 171 30.61 31.61 16.89
N ILE A 172 31.73 31.26 17.53
CA ILE A 172 31.92 31.45 18.98
C ILE A 172 33.29 32.07 19.27
N HIS A 173 33.69 33.16 18.59
CA HIS A 173 34.85 33.98 19.02
C HIS A 173 34.75 35.44 18.59
N SER A 174 33.54 35.99 18.49
CA SER A 174 33.35 37.43 18.37
C SER A 174 32.04 37.81 19.03
N GLN A 175 32.08 38.10 20.33
CA GLN A 175 31.52 39.33 20.89
C GLN A 175 31.68 39.38 22.41
N GLY A 176 32.24 40.51 22.87
CA GLY A 176 31.60 41.23 23.98
C GLY A 176 32.12 40.96 25.37
N SER A 177 33.27 41.54 25.68
CA SER A 177 33.70 41.89 27.04
C SER A 177 32.62 42.71 27.79
N SER A 178 32.18 42.16 28.92
CA SER A 178 31.76 42.79 30.20
C SER A 178 31.39 44.28 30.24
N ARG A 179 30.11 44.59 30.59
CA ARG A 179 29.77 45.50 31.70
C ARG A 179 28.26 45.54 32.04
N ALA A 180 27.97 45.15 33.29
CA ALA A 180 26.94 45.61 34.25
C ALA A 180 25.41 45.67 33.92
N PRO A 181 24.53 45.31 34.90
CA PRO A 181 23.05 45.32 34.84
C PRO A 181 22.47 46.68 35.36
N PRO A 182 21.15 46.94 35.66
CA PRO A 182 20.03 46.01 35.96
C PRO A 182 18.59 46.46 35.54
N ILE A 183 17.57 45.76 36.10
CA ILE A 183 16.23 46.23 36.54
C ILE A 183 14.98 45.79 35.71
N ARG A 184 14.31 44.76 36.23
CA ARG A 184 12.92 44.71 36.76
C ARG A 184 11.71 45.08 35.85
N GLY A 185 10.72 44.16 35.88
CA GLY A 185 9.29 44.40 35.58
C GLY A 185 8.93 44.10 34.13
N GLY A 186 7.84 43.44 33.77
CA GLY A 186 6.69 42.93 34.49
C GLY A 186 5.69 42.40 33.44
N VAL A 187 4.65 41.73 33.94
CA VAL A 187 3.32 41.56 33.33
C VAL A 187 3.20 41.04 31.88
N GLY A 188 2.71 39.79 31.80
CA GLY A 188 1.41 39.53 31.16
C GLY A 188 1.40 39.25 29.66
N ARG A 189 0.82 38.09 29.29
CA ARG A 189 -0.52 38.00 28.69
C ARG A 189 -0.61 36.74 27.83
N ALA A 190 -1.42 35.80 28.30
CA ALA A 190 -1.94 34.69 27.51
C ALA A 190 -3.10 35.19 26.63
N THR A 191 -3.08 34.84 25.34
CA THR A 191 -4.23 34.80 24.42
C THR A 191 -3.86 33.79 23.33
N ALA A 192 -4.53 32.63 23.26
CA ALA A 192 -5.71 32.36 22.43
C ALA A 192 -5.43 32.54 20.91
N GLY A 193 -5.71 31.62 20.00
CA GLY A 193 -6.47 30.38 20.09
C GLY A 193 -6.41 29.61 18.76
N ARG A 194 -6.87 28.37 18.81
CA ARG A 194 -7.34 27.56 17.67
C ARG A 194 -8.87 27.61 17.69
N PRO A 195 -9.56 27.68 16.54
CA PRO A 195 -10.05 26.46 15.87
C PRO A 195 -9.91 26.55 14.34
N ARG A 196 -9.52 25.49 13.61
CA ARG A 196 -10.28 24.30 13.18
C ARG A 196 -11.46 24.59 12.22
N THR A 197 -11.29 23.99 11.03
CA THR A 197 -12.27 23.36 10.11
C THR A 197 -13.13 24.20 9.18
N GLY A 198 -13.21 23.74 7.92
CA GLY A 198 -14.15 24.19 6.88
C GLY A 198 -13.54 24.08 5.47
N SER A 199 -13.23 22.88 4.97
CA SER A 199 -14.00 22.15 3.94
C SER A 199 -14.19 22.90 2.61
N ARG A 200 -13.45 22.39 1.60
CA ARG A 200 -13.59 22.64 0.15
C ARG A 200 -14.92 22.08 -0.37
N GLY A 201 -15.62 22.84 -1.19
CA GLY A 201 -16.62 22.39 -2.17
C GLY A 201 -16.42 23.23 -3.43
N LEU A 202 -15.79 22.67 -4.45
CA LEU A 202 -16.38 21.95 -5.59
C LEU A 202 -16.84 22.90 -6.71
N VAL A 203 -16.18 22.68 -7.83
CA VAL A 203 -16.23 23.38 -9.11
C VAL A 203 -17.45 22.89 -9.88
N SER A 204 -18.24 23.81 -10.42
CA SER A 204 -19.28 23.51 -11.40
C SER A 204 -18.85 24.10 -12.74
N THR A 205 -18.50 23.23 -13.68
CA THR A 205 -18.40 23.55 -15.10
C THR A 205 -19.70 23.10 -15.77
N GLY A 206 -20.55 24.07 -16.12
CA GLY A 206 -21.71 23.87 -16.97
C GLY A 206 -21.35 24.17 -18.42
N LEU A 207 -21.41 23.14 -19.26
CA LEU A 207 -21.34 23.18 -20.71
C LEU A 207 -22.66 22.61 -21.23
N GLN A 208 -23.37 23.45 -22.00
CA GLN A 208 -24.44 23.24 -22.99
C GLN A 208 -25.57 24.26 -22.83
#